data_AF-A0A645F386-F1
#
_entry.id   AF-A0A645F386-F1
#
_cell.length_a   1.000
_cell.length_b   1.000
_cell.length_c   1.000
_cell.angle_alpha   90.00
_cell.angle_beta   90.00
_cell.angle_gamma   90.00
#
_symmetry.space_group_name_H-M   'P 1'
#
loop_
_entity.id
_entity.type
_entity.pdbx_description
1 polymer ?
#
loop_
_entity_poly.entity_id
_entity_poly.type
_entity_poly.pdbx_seq_one_letter_code
_entity_poly.pdbx_strand_id
1 'polypeptide(L)'
;MGLSSFTAGTRVPIYIPEENSLEWQELGPDTILLNKLLEDAFLDPGKARFTLMHECAHHLLHQPYFQQIAAAGERTAVAYSIQRGRDQGLLEEKGPWTDDDRIEWQANYLASALLMPEKRVSAVLEKKGYKDAYFEQVMGGYSETTAYNQLINRLACAFRVSTTVVKIRLEKRGFERLPDLRKPKPDPWLDWIPESKKPARMSKEERRLEQIGLAWEEERNKEKDW
;
A
#
# COMPACT_ATOMS: atom_id res chain seq x y z
N MET A 1 -10.47 -4.15 14.05
CA MET A 1 -9.76 -2.94 14.51
C MET A 1 -8.96 -3.29 15.75
N GLY A 2 -7.83 -2.63 15.95
CA GLY A 2 -6.97 -2.77 17.13
C GLY A 2 -6.85 -1.42 17.84
N LEU A 3 -6.43 -1.46 19.11
CA LEU A 3 -6.18 -0.27 19.92
C LEU A 3 -4.99 -0.53 20.82
N SER A 4 -4.10 0.46 20.92
CA SER A 4 -2.94 0.42 21.81
C SER A 4 -3.02 1.55 22.83
N SER A 5 -2.94 1.18 24.12
CA SER A 5 -2.82 2.11 25.24
C SER A 5 -1.35 2.19 25.69
N PHE A 6 -0.82 3.42 25.78
CA PHE A 6 0.58 3.65 26.16
C PHE A 6 0.76 4.24 27.57
N THR A 7 -0.33 4.67 28.22
CA THR A 7 -0.31 5.20 29.59
C THR A 7 -1.48 4.64 30.40
N ALA A 8 -1.26 4.53 31.71
CA ALA A 8 -2.32 4.24 32.67
C ALA A 8 -3.45 5.29 32.61
N GLY A 9 -4.65 4.92 33.04
CA GLY A 9 -5.78 5.85 33.06
C GLY A 9 -6.52 5.98 31.73
N THR A 10 -6.15 5.18 30.73
CA THR A 10 -6.80 5.20 29.42
C THR A 10 -8.20 4.60 29.54
N ARG A 11 -9.25 5.43 29.50
CA ARG A 11 -10.65 4.96 29.56
C ARG A 11 -11.18 4.69 28.16
N VAL A 12 -11.57 3.45 27.89
CA VAL A 12 -12.11 3.02 26.60
C VAL A 12 -13.53 2.47 26.80
N PRO A 13 -14.48 2.83 25.93
CA PRO A 13 -15.80 2.21 25.96
C PRO A 13 -15.72 0.80 25.34
N ILE A 14 -16.13 -0.21 26.11
CA ILE A 14 -16.20 -1.60 25.68
C ILE A 14 -17.67 -1.99 25.59
N TYR A 15 -18.05 -2.53 24.43
CA TYR A 15 -19.37 -3.10 24.21
C TYR A 15 -19.39 -4.54 24.72
N ILE A 16 -20.35 -4.87 25.59
CA ILE A 16 -20.59 -6.22 26.10
C ILE A 16 -21.79 -6.82 25.35
N PRO A 17 -21.56 -7.73 24.38
CA PRO A 17 -22.64 -8.26 23.54
C PRO A 17 -23.73 -8.99 24.34
N GLU A 18 -23.35 -9.67 25.42
CA GLU A 18 -24.25 -10.49 26.22
C GLU A 18 -25.30 -9.65 26.97
N GLU A 19 -24.95 -8.42 27.34
CA GLU A 19 -25.82 -7.49 28.07
C GLU A 19 -26.38 -6.37 27.18
N ASN A 20 -25.89 -6.28 25.93
CA ASN A 20 -26.14 -5.17 25.03
C ASN A 20 -25.88 -3.80 25.67
N SER A 21 -24.83 -3.72 26.48
CA SER A 21 -24.46 -2.55 27.29
C SER A 21 -23.08 -2.01 26.88
N LEU A 22 -22.82 -0.76 27.28
CA LEU A 22 -21.53 -0.09 27.07
C LEU A 22 -20.92 0.18 28.45
N GLU A 23 -19.80 -0.48 28.74
CA GLU A 23 -19.05 -0.28 29.97
C GLU A 23 -17.75 0.49 29.70
N TRP A 24 -17.36 1.32 30.65
CA TRP A 24 -16.09 2.04 30.59
C TRP A 24 -15.03 1.24 31.33
N GLN A 25 -14.06 0.72 30.60
CA GLN A 25 -12.92 0.06 31.21
C GLN A 25 -11.70 0.98 31.19
N GLU A 26 -11.00 1.02 32.31
CA GLU A 26 -9.69 1.68 32.40
C GLU A 26 -8.60 0.67 32.05
N LEU A 27 -7.82 0.99 31.02
CA LEU A 27 -6.71 0.17 30.57
C LEU A 27 -5.43 0.60 31.28
N GLY A 28 -4.61 -0.41 31.58
CA GLY A 28 -3.24 -0.20 32.00
C GLY A 28 -2.35 0.27 30.84
N PRO A 29 -1.14 0.76 31.16
CA PRO A 29 -0.14 1.05 30.13
C PRO A 29 0.23 -0.23 29.37
N ASP A 30 0.77 -0.07 28.17
CA ASP A 30 1.30 -1.14 27.33
C ASP A 30 0.28 -2.26 27.03
N THR A 31 -0.99 -1.86 26.89
CA THR A 31 -2.11 -2.78 26.65
C THR A 31 -2.60 -2.68 25.21
N ILE A 32 -2.66 -3.82 24.52
CA ILE A 32 -3.24 -3.96 23.18
C ILE A 32 -4.61 -4.61 23.29
N LEU A 33 -5.63 -3.96 22.72
CA LEU A 33 -6.95 -4.54 22.52
C LEU A 33 -7.16 -4.93 21.06
N LEU A 34 -7.72 -6.12 20.85
CA LEU A 34 -8.16 -6.59 19.55
C LEU A 34 -9.68 -6.75 19.56
N ASN A 35 -10.32 -6.37 18.46
CA ASN A 35 -11.76 -6.61 18.30
C ASN A 35 -12.05 -8.13 18.32
N LYS A 36 -12.95 -8.57 19.21
CA LYS A 36 -13.42 -9.96 19.36
C LYS A 36 -13.88 -10.61 18.05
N LEU A 37 -14.42 -9.82 17.12
CA LEU A 37 -14.81 -10.32 15.79
C LEU A 37 -13.62 -10.93 15.02
N LEU A 38 -12.39 -10.52 15.32
CA LEU A 38 -11.18 -11.09 14.70
C LEU A 38 -10.94 -12.56 15.09
N GLU A 39 -11.63 -13.09 16.11
CA GLU A 39 -11.57 -14.51 16.51
C GLU A 39 -12.45 -15.41 15.64
N ASP A 40 -13.41 -14.84 14.90
CA ASP A 40 -14.28 -15.63 14.03
C ASP A 40 -13.44 -16.29 12.93
N ALA A 41 -13.48 -17.63 12.87
CA ALA A 41 -12.75 -18.41 11.89
C ALA A 41 -13.22 -18.16 10.44
N PHE A 42 -14.43 -17.61 10.24
CA PHE A 42 -14.89 -17.14 8.93
C PHE A 42 -14.24 -15.82 8.51
N LEU A 43 -13.71 -15.04 9.46
CA LEU A 43 -12.89 -13.87 9.18
C LEU A 43 -11.47 -14.31 8.82
N ASP A 44 -10.92 -13.70 7.76
CA ASP A 44 -9.56 -13.98 7.25
C ASP A 44 -8.53 -13.97 8.42
N PRO A 45 -7.93 -15.13 8.78
CA PRO A 45 -7.04 -15.24 9.93
C PRO A 45 -5.77 -14.37 9.78
N GLY A 46 -5.47 -13.90 8.56
CA GLY A 46 -4.44 -12.90 8.32
C GLY A 46 -4.75 -11.54 8.92
N LYS A 47 -6.03 -11.16 9.07
CA LYS A 47 -6.45 -9.88 9.64
C LYS A 47 -6.10 -9.76 11.12
N ALA A 48 -6.44 -10.76 11.92
CA ALA A 48 -6.13 -10.76 13.35
C ALA A 48 -4.62 -10.63 13.60
N ARG A 49 -3.82 -11.44 12.89
CA ARG A 49 -2.36 -11.41 12.98
C ARG A 49 -1.78 -10.08 12.51
N PHE A 50 -2.32 -9.51 11.46
CA PHE A 50 -1.89 -8.21 10.97
C PHE A 50 -2.21 -7.08 11.95
N THR A 51 -3.45 -7.02 12.45
CA THR A 51 -3.84 -6.02 13.44
C THR A 51 -2.95 -6.12 14.68
N LEU A 52 -2.71 -7.33 15.21
CA LEU A 52 -1.81 -7.49 16.35
C LEU A 52 -0.39 -7.00 16.04
N MET A 53 0.20 -7.39 14.90
CA MET A 53 1.56 -6.94 14.55
C MET A 53 1.64 -5.43 14.26
N HIS A 54 0.54 -4.83 13.81
CA HIS A 54 0.42 -3.38 13.63
C HIS A 54 0.41 -2.65 14.96
N GLU A 55 -0.41 -3.09 15.93
CA GLU A 55 -0.39 -2.55 17.30
C GLU A 55 1.00 -2.74 17.94
N CYS A 56 1.60 -3.94 17.82
CA CYS A 56 2.98 -4.16 18.29
C CYS A 56 3.97 -3.20 17.63
N ALA A 57 3.80 -2.88 16.34
CA ALA A 57 4.67 -1.92 15.67
C ALA A 57 4.52 -0.50 16.26
N HIS A 58 3.33 -0.09 16.70
CA HIS A 58 3.18 1.17 17.44
C HIS A 58 3.91 1.15 18.77
N HIS A 59 3.85 0.05 19.53
CA HIS A 59 4.64 -0.08 20.77
C HIS A 59 6.15 0.00 20.50
N LEU A 60 6.63 -0.68 19.45
CA LEU A 60 8.06 -0.71 19.15
C LEU A 60 8.60 0.62 18.62
N LEU A 61 7.83 1.35 17.81
CA LEU A 61 8.31 2.53 17.10
C LEU A 61 7.85 3.85 17.72
N HIS A 62 6.64 3.88 18.28
CA HIS A 62 5.90 5.11 18.55
C HIS A 62 5.51 5.29 20.02
N GLN A 63 5.85 4.35 20.90
CA GLN A 63 5.53 4.44 22.34
C GLN A 63 6.02 5.76 22.98
N PRO A 64 7.28 6.22 22.78
CA PRO A 64 7.73 7.49 23.36
C PRO A 64 6.93 8.70 22.87
N TYR A 65 6.53 8.69 21.59
CA TYR A 65 5.74 9.75 20.98
C TYR A 65 4.35 9.87 21.64
N PHE A 66 3.64 8.75 21.79
CA PHE A 66 2.31 8.77 22.42
C PHE A 66 2.37 9.11 23.92
N GLN A 67 3.42 8.68 24.62
CA GLN A 67 3.63 9.05 26.02
C GLN A 67 3.91 10.56 26.19
N GLN A 68 4.69 11.16 25.28
CA GLN A 68 4.99 12.60 25.32
C GLN A 68 3.74 13.45 25.07
N ILE A 69 2.95 13.11 24.06
CA ILE A 69 1.70 13.81 23.74
C ILE A 69 0.69 13.71 24.90
N ALA A 70 0.62 12.54 25.53
CA ALA A 70 -0.21 12.33 26.71
C ALA A 70 0.22 13.20 27.89
N ALA A 71 1.54 13.24 28.18
CA ALA A 71 2.10 14.06 29.23
C ALA A 71 1.91 15.57 28.99
N ALA A 72 1.91 16.00 27.72
CA ALA A 72 1.62 17.38 27.34
C ALA A 72 0.12 17.74 27.45
N GLY A 73 -0.77 16.76 27.64
CA GLY A 73 -2.22 16.96 27.69
C GLY A 73 -2.85 17.31 26.33
N GLU A 74 -2.10 17.14 25.24
CA GLU A 74 -2.52 17.54 23.88
C GLU A 74 -3.49 16.53 23.25
N ARG A 75 -3.35 15.24 23.56
CA ARG A 75 -4.27 14.17 23.14
C ARG A 75 -4.32 13.07 24.21
N THR A 76 -5.33 12.20 24.12
CA THR A 76 -5.34 10.95 24.90
C THR A 76 -4.19 10.05 24.45
N ALA A 77 -3.58 9.31 25.38
CA ALA A 77 -2.41 8.45 25.16
C ALA A 77 -2.71 7.15 24.39
N VAL A 78 -3.62 7.23 23.44
CA VAL A 78 -4.20 6.08 22.75
C VAL A 78 -3.86 6.21 21.28
N ALA A 79 -3.11 5.24 20.76
CA ALA A 79 -3.13 5.02 19.32
C ALA A 79 -4.38 4.21 19.04
N TYR A 80 -5.32 4.83 18.34
CA TYR A 80 -6.40 4.11 17.72
C TYR A 80 -5.94 3.68 16.34
N SER A 81 -5.75 2.38 16.11
CA SER A 81 -5.88 1.85 14.76
C SER A 81 -7.37 1.79 14.43
N ILE A 82 -7.98 2.98 14.29
CA ILE A 82 -9.04 3.09 13.30
C ILE A 82 -8.26 2.91 12.00
N GLN A 83 -8.20 1.66 11.53
CA GLN A 83 -8.05 1.40 10.11
C GLN A 83 -9.15 2.23 9.47
N ARG A 84 -8.85 3.49 9.13
CA ARG A 84 -9.77 4.37 8.44
C ARG A 84 -10.16 3.52 7.26
N GLY A 85 -11.41 3.07 7.26
CA GLY A 85 -11.94 2.35 6.13
C GLY A 85 -11.57 3.23 4.95
N ARG A 86 -10.84 2.67 3.98
CA ARG A 86 -10.55 3.38 2.73
C ARG A 86 -11.83 3.56 1.90
N ASP A 87 -12.96 3.76 2.56
CA ASP A 87 -14.25 4.17 2.04
C ASP A 87 -14.47 5.68 2.23
N GLN A 88 -13.57 6.37 2.96
CA GLN A 88 -13.56 7.83 2.97
C GLN A 88 -12.75 8.34 1.76
N GLY A 89 -13.46 8.51 0.64
CA GLY A 89 -13.09 9.43 -0.43
C GLY A 89 -12.19 8.87 -1.52
N LEU A 90 -12.80 8.28 -2.56
CA LEU A 90 -12.21 8.16 -3.90
C LEU A 90 -12.02 9.52 -4.62
N LEU A 91 -12.10 10.65 -3.91
CA LEU A 91 -12.21 12.00 -4.50
C LEU A 91 -11.51 13.12 -3.71
N GLU A 92 -10.67 12.83 -2.72
CA GLU A 92 -9.81 13.87 -2.13
C GLU A 92 -8.38 13.68 -2.62
N GLU A 93 -7.85 14.72 -3.30
CA GLU A 93 -6.42 14.82 -3.55
C GLU A 93 -5.70 14.62 -2.21
N LYS A 94 -4.87 13.57 -2.11
CA LYS A 94 -4.11 13.30 -0.90
C LYS A 94 -3.26 14.53 -0.61
N GLY A 95 -3.63 15.27 0.43
CA GLY A 95 -2.85 16.38 0.95
C GLY A 95 -1.44 15.94 1.37
N PRO A 96 -0.58 16.88 1.79
CA PRO A 96 0.72 16.53 2.34
C PRO A 96 0.55 15.56 3.51
N TRP A 97 1.45 14.56 3.60
CA TRP A 97 1.40 13.57 4.67
C TRP A 97 1.48 14.24 6.04
N THR A 98 0.50 13.92 6.88
CA THR A 98 0.51 14.29 8.30
C THR A 98 1.46 13.35 9.09
N ASP A 99 1.78 13.72 10.33
CA ASP A 99 2.57 12.82 11.19
C ASP A 99 1.81 11.54 11.52
N ASP A 100 0.48 11.61 11.68
CA ASP A 100 -0.38 10.43 11.85
C ASP A 100 -0.30 9.50 10.63
N ASP A 101 -0.30 10.04 9.40
CA ASP A 101 -0.13 9.22 8.18
C ASP A 101 1.23 8.51 8.13
N ARG A 102 2.29 9.20 8.59
CA ARG A 102 3.65 8.62 8.67
C ARG A 102 3.72 7.50 9.70
N ILE A 103 3.15 7.70 10.88
CA ILE A 103 3.09 6.72 11.97
C ILE A 103 2.33 5.47 11.52
N GLU A 104 1.14 5.63 10.94
CA GLU A 104 0.34 4.53 10.40
C GLU A 104 1.06 3.78 9.29
N TRP A 105 1.74 4.50 8.39
CA TRP A 105 2.52 3.89 7.33
C TRP A 105 3.71 3.09 7.90
N GLN A 106 4.43 3.63 8.88
CA GLN A 106 5.55 2.95 9.56
C GLN A 106 5.08 1.69 10.27
N ALA A 107 3.93 1.75 10.96
CA ALA A 107 3.33 0.60 11.63
C ALA A 107 2.91 -0.49 10.64
N ASN A 108 2.23 -0.12 9.55
CA ASN A 108 1.84 -1.05 8.48
C ASN A 108 3.07 -1.71 7.83
N TYR A 109 4.13 -0.93 7.59
CA TYR A 109 5.38 -1.45 7.05
C TYR A 109 6.02 -2.48 7.99
N LEU A 110 6.23 -2.13 9.26
CA LEU A 110 6.87 -3.02 10.22
C LEU A 110 6.03 -4.29 10.45
N ALA A 111 4.70 -4.17 10.57
CA ALA A 111 3.80 -5.32 10.66
C ALA A 111 3.95 -6.28 9.48
N SER A 112 4.04 -5.75 8.25
CA SER A 112 4.29 -6.58 7.07
C SER A 112 5.66 -7.27 7.12
N ALA A 113 6.69 -6.60 7.64
CA ALA A 113 8.04 -7.15 7.75
C ALA A 113 8.13 -8.25 8.83
N LEU A 114 7.41 -8.08 9.94
CA LEU A 114 7.30 -9.07 11.02
C LEU A 114 6.58 -10.33 10.53
N LEU A 115 5.47 -10.17 9.78
CA LEU A 115 4.71 -11.29 9.23
C LEU A 115 5.40 -11.99 8.05
N MET A 116 6.16 -11.23 7.25
CA MET A 116 6.86 -11.71 6.07
C MET A 116 8.37 -11.39 6.13
N PRO A 117 9.14 -12.07 7.00
CA PRO A 117 10.58 -11.83 7.12
C PRO A 117 11.31 -12.03 5.79
N GLU A 118 12.29 -11.18 5.51
CA GLU A 118 13.01 -11.16 4.22
C GLU A 118 13.51 -12.54 3.79
N LYS A 119 14.30 -13.20 4.64
CA LYS A 119 14.91 -14.49 4.31
C LYS A 119 13.86 -15.57 4.02
N ARG A 120 12.69 -15.46 4.66
CA ARG A 120 11.56 -16.38 4.45
C ARG A 120 10.87 -16.10 3.13
N VAL A 121 10.69 -14.83 2.76
CA VAL A 121 10.11 -14.45 1.46
C VAL A 121 11.00 -14.95 0.32
N SER A 122 12.31 -14.69 0.37
CA SER A 122 13.25 -15.18 -0.65
C SER A 122 13.23 -16.71 -0.73
N ALA A 123 13.32 -17.40 0.42
CA ALA A 123 13.29 -18.85 0.44
C ALA A 123 11.99 -19.45 -0.12
N VAL A 124 10.83 -18.81 0.11
CA VAL A 124 9.56 -19.26 -0.46
C VAL A 124 9.52 -19.01 -1.96
N LEU A 125 9.95 -17.83 -2.42
CA LEU A 125 10.00 -17.49 -3.84
C LEU A 125 10.84 -18.50 -4.64
N GLU A 126 12.01 -18.85 -4.12
CA GLU A 126 12.95 -19.81 -4.71
C GLU A 126 12.45 -21.26 -4.60
N LYS A 127 12.20 -21.75 -3.38
CA LYS A 127 11.87 -23.18 -3.16
C LYS A 127 10.54 -23.60 -3.78
N LYS A 128 9.62 -22.66 -3.97
CA LYS A 128 8.33 -22.92 -4.61
C LYS A 128 8.29 -22.53 -6.08
N GLY A 129 9.40 -22.00 -6.64
CA GLY A 129 9.47 -21.53 -8.02
C GLY A 129 8.44 -20.44 -8.34
N TYR A 130 8.01 -19.66 -7.35
CA TYR A 130 6.97 -18.64 -7.57
C TYR A 130 7.47 -17.47 -8.40
N LYS A 131 8.75 -17.12 -8.23
CA LYS A 131 9.41 -16.13 -9.09
C LYS A 131 9.45 -16.65 -10.52
N ASP A 132 10.03 -17.82 -10.74
CA ASP A 132 10.19 -18.39 -12.09
C ASP A 132 8.84 -18.55 -12.80
N ALA A 133 7.82 -19.06 -12.11
CA ALA A 133 6.47 -19.15 -12.65
C ALA A 133 5.88 -17.79 -13.07
N TYR A 134 6.16 -16.72 -12.32
CA TYR A 134 5.75 -15.36 -12.72
C TYR A 134 6.47 -14.93 -14.00
N PHE A 135 7.80 -15.12 -14.09
CA PHE A 135 8.57 -14.75 -15.28
C PHE A 135 8.12 -15.56 -16.51
N GLU A 136 7.98 -16.88 -16.38
CA GLU A 136 7.51 -17.76 -17.46
C GLU A 136 6.11 -17.37 -17.96
N GLN A 137 5.19 -17.02 -17.06
CA GLN A 137 3.85 -16.58 -17.44
C GLN A 137 3.90 -15.30 -18.28
N VAL A 138 4.63 -14.28 -17.82
CA VAL A 138 4.70 -12.99 -18.53
C VAL A 138 5.42 -13.15 -19.86
N MET A 139 6.55 -13.86 -19.88
CA MET A 139 7.31 -14.15 -21.11
C MET A 139 6.52 -15.02 -22.11
N GLY A 140 5.63 -15.87 -21.62
CA GLY A 140 4.68 -16.64 -22.42
C GLY A 140 3.50 -15.83 -22.97
N GLY A 141 3.49 -14.50 -22.78
CA GLY A 141 2.44 -13.61 -23.29
C GLY A 141 1.21 -13.50 -22.39
N TYR A 142 1.27 -13.97 -21.14
CA TYR A 142 0.21 -13.79 -20.17
C TYR A 142 0.22 -12.35 -19.63
N SER A 143 -0.95 -11.86 -19.20
CA SER A 143 -1.06 -10.52 -18.60
C SER A 143 -0.19 -10.42 -17.35
N GLU A 144 0.71 -9.43 -17.32
CA GLU A 144 1.57 -9.20 -16.16
C GLU A 144 0.77 -8.97 -14.89
N THR A 145 -0.27 -8.13 -14.95
CA THR A 145 -1.17 -7.88 -13.81
C THR A 145 -1.78 -9.17 -13.28
N THR A 146 -2.14 -10.10 -14.18
CA THR A 146 -2.74 -11.37 -13.78
C THR A 146 -1.69 -12.29 -13.16
N ALA A 147 -0.51 -12.41 -13.77
CA ALA A 147 0.61 -13.18 -13.24
C ALA A 147 1.05 -12.65 -11.86
N TYR A 148 1.15 -11.34 -11.71
CA TYR A 148 1.50 -10.69 -10.45
C TYR A 148 0.44 -10.93 -9.35
N ASN A 149 -0.85 -10.84 -9.69
CA ASN A 149 -1.92 -11.17 -8.75
C ASN A 149 -1.89 -12.66 -8.34
N GLN A 150 -1.54 -13.57 -9.25
CA GLN A 150 -1.35 -14.99 -8.90
C GLN A 150 -0.16 -15.17 -7.94
N LEU A 151 0.97 -14.52 -8.20
CA LEU A 151 2.13 -14.49 -7.30
C LEU A 151 1.74 -13.98 -5.91
N ILE A 152 1.01 -12.85 -5.86
CA ILE A 152 0.52 -12.26 -4.62
C ILE A 152 -0.36 -13.25 -3.85
N ASN A 153 -1.31 -13.91 -4.52
CA ASN A 153 -2.22 -14.87 -3.89
C ASN A 153 -1.46 -16.09 -3.34
N ARG A 154 -0.46 -16.59 -4.08
CA ARG A 154 0.39 -17.71 -3.64
C ARG A 154 1.19 -17.34 -2.39
N LEU A 155 1.78 -16.15 -2.35
CA LEU A 155 2.50 -15.65 -1.18
C LEU A 155 1.55 -15.37 -0.01
N ALA A 156 0.38 -14.80 -0.26
CA ALA A 156 -0.64 -14.54 0.75
C ALA A 156 -1.04 -15.83 1.46
N CYS A 157 -1.27 -16.91 0.69
CA CYS A 157 -1.53 -18.24 1.22
C CYS A 157 -0.34 -18.78 2.03
N ALA A 158 0.89 -18.69 1.49
CA ALA A 158 2.09 -19.21 2.15
C ALA A 158 2.39 -18.54 3.50
N PHE A 159 2.11 -17.24 3.63
CA PHE A 159 2.35 -16.48 4.86
C PHE A 159 1.11 -16.33 5.75
N ARG A 160 -0.07 -16.75 5.26
CA ARG A 160 -1.38 -16.55 5.89
C ARG A 160 -1.62 -15.08 6.24
N VAL A 161 -1.54 -14.23 5.22
CA VAL A 161 -1.74 -12.77 5.29
C VAL A 161 -2.61 -12.32 4.14
N SER A 162 -3.15 -11.10 4.20
CA SER A 162 -3.91 -10.54 3.08
C SER A 162 -3.01 -10.17 1.90
N THR A 163 -3.60 -10.09 0.71
CA THR A 163 -2.89 -9.69 -0.52
C THR A 163 -2.31 -8.27 -0.43
N THR A 164 -2.94 -7.38 0.33
CA THR A 164 -2.44 -6.02 0.60
C THR A 164 -1.12 -6.05 1.36
N VAL A 165 -0.98 -6.93 2.35
CA VAL A 165 0.28 -7.08 3.12
C VAL A 165 1.40 -7.55 2.22
N VAL A 166 1.11 -8.52 1.33
CA VAL A 166 2.09 -9.01 0.35
C VAL A 166 2.52 -7.90 -0.61
N LYS A 167 1.58 -7.09 -1.13
CA LYS A 167 1.88 -5.95 -2.02
C LYS A 167 2.84 -4.97 -1.35
N ILE A 168 2.50 -4.51 -0.14
CA ILE A 168 3.37 -3.62 0.66
C ILE A 168 4.76 -4.25 0.79
N ARG A 169 4.82 -5.55 1.10
CA ARG A 169 6.09 -6.24 1.31
C ARG A 169 6.93 -6.32 0.03
N LEU A 170 6.35 -6.74 -1.08
CA LEU A 170 7.07 -6.89 -2.35
C LEU A 170 7.56 -5.55 -2.90
N GLU A 171 6.72 -4.50 -2.84
CA GLU A 171 7.10 -3.15 -3.25
C GLU A 171 8.32 -2.65 -2.48
N LYS A 172 8.33 -2.83 -1.16
CA LYS A 172 9.45 -2.38 -0.31
C LYS A 172 10.69 -3.25 -0.42
N ARG A 173 10.54 -4.48 -0.90
CA ARG A 173 11.66 -5.36 -1.25
C ARG A 173 12.24 -5.05 -2.63
N GLY A 174 11.63 -4.15 -3.40
CA GLY A 174 12.04 -3.88 -4.77
C GLY A 174 11.86 -5.09 -5.67
N PHE A 175 10.77 -5.86 -5.48
CA PHE A 175 10.45 -6.94 -6.40
C PHE A 175 10.24 -6.37 -7.81
N GLU A 176 11.11 -6.76 -8.74
CA GLU A 176 11.08 -6.27 -10.11
C GLU A 176 9.91 -6.90 -10.87
N ARG A 177 8.97 -6.04 -11.26
CA ARG A 177 7.87 -6.42 -12.15
C ARG A 177 8.31 -6.27 -13.58
N LEU A 178 7.98 -7.26 -14.40
CA LEU A 178 8.17 -7.21 -15.84
C LEU A 178 7.18 -6.22 -16.48
N PRO A 179 7.45 -5.71 -17.69
CA PRO A 179 6.43 -5.01 -18.47
C PRO A 179 5.34 -5.99 -18.95
N ASP A 180 4.13 -5.51 -19.18
CA ASP A 180 3.09 -6.32 -19.84
C ASP A 180 3.47 -6.50 -21.32
N LEU A 181 3.81 -7.73 -21.69
CA LEU A 181 4.26 -8.08 -23.05
C LEU A 181 3.10 -8.36 -24.02
N ARG A 182 1.85 -8.30 -23.54
CA ARG A 182 0.69 -8.45 -24.42
C ARG A 182 0.68 -7.30 -25.43
N LYS A 183 0.56 -7.66 -26.72
CA LYS A 183 0.24 -6.68 -27.75
C LYS A 183 -1.08 -6.01 -27.38
N PRO A 184 -1.16 -4.66 -27.36
CA PRO A 184 -2.43 -3.97 -27.23
C PRO A 184 -3.40 -4.56 -28.26
N LYS A 185 -4.62 -4.91 -27.84
CA LYS A 185 -5.65 -5.23 -28.83
C LYS A 185 -5.82 -3.96 -29.67
N PRO A 186 -5.79 -4.06 -31.01
CA PRO A 186 -6.14 -2.92 -31.83
C PRO A 186 -7.52 -2.41 -31.38
N ASP A 187 -7.66 -1.09 -31.25
CA ASP A 187 -8.94 -0.50 -30.88
C ASP A 187 -9.98 -0.98 -31.92
N PRO A 188 -11.03 -1.71 -31.50
CA PRO A 188 -12.04 -2.23 -32.44
C PRO A 188 -12.74 -1.13 -33.24
N TRP A 189 -12.64 0.12 -32.78
CA TRP A 189 -13.25 1.29 -33.38
C TRP A 189 -12.26 2.11 -34.21
N LEU A 190 -10.98 1.75 -34.26
CA LEU A 190 -9.96 2.50 -35.03
C LEU A 190 -10.29 2.56 -36.52
N ASP A 191 -10.83 1.46 -37.07
CA ASP A 191 -11.26 1.36 -38.47
C ASP A 191 -12.50 2.21 -38.78
N TRP A 192 -13.24 2.64 -37.75
CA TRP A 192 -14.49 3.39 -37.86
C TRP A 192 -14.33 4.88 -37.58
N ILE A 193 -13.15 5.32 -37.11
CA ILE A 193 -12.84 6.73 -36.96
C ILE A 193 -12.42 7.24 -38.34
N PRO A 194 -13.21 8.14 -38.98
CA PRO A 194 -12.77 8.74 -40.22
C PRO A 194 -11.47 9.49 -39.96
N GLU A 195 -10.41 9.19 -40.72
CA GLU A 195 -9.16 9.95 -40.68
C GLU A 195 -9.50 11.45 -40.77
N SER A 196 -9.23 12.19 -39.71
CA SER A 196 -9.44 13.62 -39.73
C SER A 196 -8.48 14.21 -40.75
N LYS A 197 -8.97 14.57 -41.94
CA LYS A 197 -8.21 15.27 -43.00
C LYS A 197 -7.66 16.64 -42.59
N LYS A 198 -7.79 17.02 -41.32
CA LYS A 198 -7.24 18.26 -40.77
C LYS A 198 -6.01 17.89 -39.95
N PRO A 199 -4.81 18.41 -40.27
CA PRO A 199 -3.66 18.21 -39.40
C PRO A 199 -4.03 18.69 -38.00
N ALA A 200 -3.67 17.91 -36.97
CA ALA A 200 -3.89 18.26 -35.58
C ALA A 200 -3.39 19.70 -35.35
N ARG A 201 -4.28 20.57 -34.87
CA ARG A 201 -3.93 21.98 -34.65
C ARG A 201 -2.94 22.01 -33.50
N MET A 202 -1.65 22.09 -33.81
CA MET A 202 -0.58 22.12 -32.79
C MET A 202 -0.91 23.17 -31.73
N SER A 203 -0.85 22.74 -30.49
CA SER A 203 -0.99 23.59 -29.32
C SER A 203 0.10 24.68 -29.33
N LYS A 204 -0.13 25.75 -28.57
CA LYS A 204 0.81 26.87 -28.49
C LYS A 204 2.18 26.42 -27.94
N GLU A 205 2.18 25.39 -27.09
CA GLU A 205 3.37 24.83 -26.46
C GLU A 205 4.17 23.95 -27.43
N GLU A 206 3.49 23.10 -28.21
CA GLU A 206 4.13 22.30 -29.26
C GLU A 206 4.79 23.17 -30.33
N ARG A 207 4.13 24.26 -30.75
CA ARG A 207 4.74 25.25 -31.68
C ARG A 207 6.01 25.87 -31.12
N ARG A 208 6.03 26.14 -29.82
CA ARG A 208 7.19 26.75 -29.15
C ARG A 208 8.34 25.75 -29.09
N LEU A 209 8.05 24.49 -28.77
CA LEU A 209 9.05 23.41 -28.75
C LEU A 209 9.63 23.13 -30.14
N GLU A 210 8.80 23.17 -31.18
CA GLU A 210 9.25 23.02 -32.57
C GLU A 210 10.17 24.17 -33.00
N GLN A 211 9.81 25.42 -32.65
CA GLN A 211 10.69 26.58 -32.91
C GLN A 211 12.03 26.47 -32.17
N ILE A 212 12.02 25.98 -30.93
CA ILE A 212 13.25 25.73 -30.17
C ILE A 212 14.06 24.63 -30.85
N GLY A 213 13.42 23.52 -31.26
CA GLY A 213 14.09 22.42 -31.98
C GLY A 213 14.75 22.87 -33.27
N LEU A 214 14.06 23.67 -34.08
CA LEU A 214 14.59 24.24 -35.33
C LEU A 214 15.77 25.18 -35.07
N ALA A 215 15.69 26.03 -34.04
CA ALA A 215 16.80 26.89 -33.65
C ALA A 215 18.05 26.07 -33.23
N TRP A 216 17.85 24.98 -32.50
CA TRP A 216 18.92 24.06 -32.09
C TRP A 216 19.52 23.27 -33.26
N GLU A 217 18.72 22.96 -34.29
CA GLU A 217 19.22 22.36 -35.53
C GLU A 217 19.99 23.35 -36.40
N GLU A 218 19.54 24.60 -36.49
CA GLU A 218 20.28 25.66 -37.17
C GLU A 218 21.63 25.94 -36.47
N GLU A 219 21.66 25.98 -35.14
CA GLU A 219 22.90 26.11 -34.37
C GLU A 219 23.83 24.92 -34.65
N ARG A 220 23.35 23.67 -34.52
CA ARG A 220 24.16 22.47 -34.83
C ARG A 220 24.66 22.40 -36.27
N ASN A 221 23.91 22.93 -37.24
CA ASN A 221 24.37 22.96 -38.62
C ASN A 221 25.43 24.04 -38.83
N LYS A 222 25.29 25.21 -38.18
CA LYS A 222 26.38 26.19 -38.10
C LYS A 222 27.61 25.60 -37.45
N GLU A 223 27.44 24.69 -36.48
CA GLU A 223 28.56 23.98 -35.83
C GLU A 223 29.28 22.94 -36.70
N LYS A 224 28.71 22.56 -37.84
CA LYS A 224 29.33 21.60 -38.76
C LYS A 224 30.06 22.25 -39.93
N ASP A 225 29.91 23.57 -40.09
CA ASP A 225 30.49 24.35 -41.18
C ASP A 225 31.80 25.08 -40.79
N TRP A 226 32.43 24.68 -39.66
CA TRP A 226 33.80 25.04 -39.25
C TRP A 226 34.66 23.80 -38.98
#